data_AF-A0AAD7PG58-F1
#
_entry.id   AF-A0AAD7PG58-F1
#
_cell.length_a   1.000
_cell.length_b   1.000
_cell.length_c   1.000
_cell.angle_alpha   90.00
_cell.angle_beta   90.00
_cell.angle_gamma   90.00
#
_symmetry.space_group_name_H-M   'P 1'
#
loop_
_entity.id
_entity.type
_entity.pdbx_description
1 polymer ?
#
loop_
_entity_poly.entity_id
_entity_poly.type
_entity_poly.pdbx_seq_one_letter_code
_entity_poly.pdbx_strand_id
1 'polypeptide(L)'
;MCDAILFYSSTIVHSMLLFVAVSRIVIAQRISRSCQEQEFEEFLEGRLKPDLFRAIADRDKVFEQQKVFSELRRNIENLEKNSVTGLRTLVNLGSEVHLQAEVPDTQRIIVGIGLGFHMQFTLSEALNFVTQEGIKISQVHPGI
;
A
#
# COMPACT_ATOMS: atom_id res chain seq x y z
N MET A 1 36.55 17.80 -70.65
CA MET A 1 36.96 17.02 -69.45
C MET A 1 36.56 17.67 -68.13
N CYS A 2 36.51 19.01 -68.02
CA CYS A 2 36.13 19.69 -66.77
C CYS A 2 34.64 19.55 -66.37
N ASP A 3 33.72 19.44 -67.33
CA ASP A 3 32.27 19.42 -67.03
C ASP A 3 31.80 18.16 -66.31
N ALA A 4 32.45 17.00 -66.56
CA ALA A 4 32.11 15.75 -65.89
C ALA A 4 32.45 15.76 -64.38
N ILE A 5 33.51 16.49 -63.99
CA ILE A 5 33.95 16.60 -62.59
C ILE A 5 33.01 17.53 -61.81
N LEU A 6 32.58 18.63 -62.42
CA LEU A 6 31.60 19.54 -61.82
C LEU A 6 30.22 18.88 -61.68
N PHE A 7 29.82 18.06 -62.65
CA PHE A 7 28.58 17.29 -62.57
C PHE A 7 28.63 16.23 -61.46
N TYR A 8 29.75 15.51 -61.34
CA TYR A 8 29.95 14.49 -60.30
C TYR A 8 30.02 15.10 -58.89
N SER A 9 30.67 16.25 -58.74
CA SER A 9 30.67 16.99 -57.48
C SER A 9 29.27 17.50 -57.10
N SER A 10 28.49 17.99 -58.08
CA SER A 10 27.12 18.46 -57.86
C SER A 10 26.17 17.34 -57.45
N THR A 11 26.26 16.17 -58.09
CA THR A 11 25.44 14.99 -57.74
C THR A 11 25.82 14.42 -56.38
N ILE A 12 27.10 14.42 -55.99
CA ILE A 12 27.53 14.03 -54.63
C ILE A 12 26.96 14.98 -53.59
N VAL A 13 27.06 16.30 -53.80
CA VAL A 13 26.57 17.30 -52.83
C VAL A 13 25.04 17.21 -52.72
N HIS A 14 24.32 17.01 -53.83
CA HIS A 14 22.87 16.85 -53.81
C HIS A 14 22.44 15.54 -53.12
N SER A 15 23.14 14.43 -53.38
CA SER A 15 22.93 13.15 -52.70
C SER A 15 23.18 13.25 -51.19
N MET A 16 24.26 13.92 -50.80
CA MET A 16 24.60 14.14 -49.39
C MET A 16 23.56 15.05 -48.71
N LEU A 17 23.10 16.10 -49.40
CA LEU A 17 22.05 16.99 -48.91
C LEU A 17 20.71 16.25 -48.74
N LEU A 18 20.36 15.39 -49.70
CA LEU A 18 19.16 14.55 -49.65
C LEU A 18 19.25 13.54 -48.49
N PHE A 19 20.40 12.90 -48.28
CA PHE A 19 20.61 11.98 -47.17
C PHE A 19 20.49 12.66 -45.80
N VAL A 20 21.07 13.86 -45.66
CA VAL A 20 20.93 14.67 -44.44
C VAL A 20 19.47 15.07 -44.21
N ALA A 21 18.76 15.50 -45.26
CA ALA A 21 17.34 15.86 -45.16
C ALA A 21 16.45 14.67 -44.74
N VAL A 22 16.63 13.51 -45.38
CA VAL A 22 15.87 12.28 -45.05
C VAL A 22 16.18 11.82 -43.63
N SER A 23 17.45 11.87 -43.22
CA SER A 23 17.86 11.52 -41.85
C SER A 23 17.23 12.44 -40.81
N ARG A 24 17.16 13.76 -41.04
CA ARG A 24 16.48 14.70 -40.15
C ARG A 24 14.98 14.44 -40.04
N ILE A 25 14.31 14.11 -41.14
CA ILE A 25 12.88 13.76 -41.15
C ILE A 25 12.64 12.49 -40.32
N VAL A 26 13.43 11.43 -40.55
CA VAL A 26 13.31 10.16 -39.80
C VAL A 26 13.56 10.36 -38.31
N ILE A 27 14.57 11.16 -37.94
CA ILE A 27 14.88 11.48 -36.53
C ILE A 27 13.73 12.27 -35.89
N ALA A 28 13.21 13.31 -36.56
CA ALA A 28 12.10 14.12 -36.05
C ALA A 28 10.82 13.29 -35.85
N GLN A 29 10.52 12.39 -36.80
CA GLN A 29 9.36 11.50 -36.72
C GLN A 29 9.51 10.41 -35.63
N ARG A 30 10.75 10.11 -35.23
CA ARG A 30 11.04 9.18 -34.13
C ARG A 30 10.94 9.85 -32.76
N ILE A 31 11.48 11.07 -32.63
CA ILE A 31 11.35 11.89 -31.41
C ILE A 31 9.88 12.16 -31.08
N SER A 32 9.07 12.52 -32.08
CA SER A 32 7.65 12.81 -31.87
C SER A 32 6.83 11.60 -31.41
N ARG A 33 7.22 10.37 -31.81
CA ARG A 33 6.58 9.13 -31.35
C ARG A 33 6.99 8.78 -29.91
N SER A 34 8.27 8.93 -29.58
CA SER A 34 8.76 8.63 -28.23
C SER A 34 8.23 9.60 -27.17
N CYS A 35 7.92 10.86 -27.50
CA CYS A 35 7.36 11.80 -26.53
C CYS A 35 5.95 11.40 -26.07
N GLN A 36 5.11 10.82 -26.94
CA GLN A 36 3.79 10.31 -26.53
C GLN A 36 3.91 9.11 -25.60
N GLU A 37 4.86 8.21 -25.87
CA GLU A 37 5.15 7.06 -25.00
C GLU A 37 5.65 7.51 -23.63
N GLN A 38 6.46 8.57 -23.57
CA GLN A 38 6.96 9.14 -22.32
C GLN A 38 5.86 9.77 -21.47
N GLU A 39 4.92 10.52 -22.05
CA GLU A 39 3.80 11.10 -21.27
C GLU A 39 2.90 10.02 -20.64
N PHE A 40 2.67 8.91 -21.36
CA PHE A 40 1.94 7.77 -20.82
C PHE A 40 2.71 7.04 -19.73
N GLU A 41 4.02 6.82 -19.92
CA GLU A 41 4.85 6.18 -18.90
C GLU A 41 4.96 7.05 -17.65
N GLU A 42 5.15 8.37 -17.79
CA GLU A 42 5.17 9.32 -16.68
C GLU A 42 3.84 9.38 -15.93
N PHE A 43 2.70 9.29 -16.62
CA PHE A 43 1.40 9.21 -15.97
C PHE A 43 1.21 7.88 -15.22
N LEU A 44 1.61 6.76 -15.83
CA LEU A 44 1.53 5.44 -15.22
C LEU A 44 2.41 5.33 -13.98
N GLU A 45 3.67 5.75 -14.09
CA GLU A 45 4.65 5.68 -13.01
C GLU A 45 4.44 6.75 -11.95
N GLY A 46 4.13 7.99 -12.36
CA GLY A 46 4.04 9.14 -11.47
C GLY A 46 2.71 9.25 -10.73
N ARG A 47 1.63 8.64 -11.25
CA ARG A 47 0.29 8.77 -10.65
C ARG A 47 -0.42 7.45 -10.45
N LEU A 48 -0.59 6.65 -11.51
CA LEU A 48 -1.47 5.48 -11.42
C LEU A 48 -0.91 4.39 -10.49
N LYS A 49 0.36 4.01 -10.65
CA LYS A 49 1.04 3.05 -9.76
C LYS A 49 1.06 3.53 -8.30
N PRO A 50 1.50 4.77 -7.97
CA PRO A 50 1.57 5.21 -6.59
C PRO A 50 0.20 5.36 -5.93
N ASP A 51 -0.83 5.79 -6.67
CA ASP A 51 -2.19 5.88 -6.12
C ASP A 51 -2.76 4.48 -5.84
N LEU A 52 -2.47 3.48 -6.69
CA LEU A 52 -2.81 2.08 -6.42
C LEU A 52 -2.07 1.54 -5.20
N PHE A 53 -0.76 1.80 -5.07
CA PHE A 53 0.01 1.39 -3.90
C PHE A 53 -0.50 2.04 -2.61
N ARG A 54 -0.88 3.31 -2.66
CA ARG A 54 -1.51 4.01 -1.53
C ARG A 54 -2.84 3.36 -1.15
N ALA A 55 -3.72 3.12 -2.12
CA ALA A 55 -4.99 2.46 -1.88
C ALA A 55 -4.83 1.04 -1.28
N ILE A 56 -3.84 0.28 -1.75
CA ILE A 56 -3.49 -1.03 -1.18
C ILE A 56 -2.98 -0.89 0.26
N ALA A 57 -2.07 0.05 0.51
CA ALA A 57 -1.53 0.29 1.85
C ALA A 57 -2.61 0.75 2.84
N ASP A 58 -3.52 1.62 2.40
CA ASP A 58 -4.65 2.09 3.20
C ASP A 58 -5.62 0.95 3.51
N ARG A 59 -5.92 0.11 2.51
CA ARG A 59 -6.67 -1.12 2.72
C ARG A 59 -5.99 -2.03 3.73
N ASP A 60 -4.72 -2.35 3.54
CA ASP A 60 -3.98 -3.28 4.40
C ASP A 60 -3.92 -2.77 5.84
N LYS A 61 -3.79 -1.44 6.04
CA LYS A 61 -3.89 -0.81 7.35
C LYS A 61 -5.25 -1.04 8.02
N VAL A 62 -6.35 -0.89 7.28
CA VAL A 62 -7.70 -1.16 7.80
C VAL A 62 -7.87 -2.65 8.13
N PHE A 63 -7.36 -3.54 7.27
CA PHE A 63 -7.42 -4.99 7.50
C PHE A 63 -6.64 -5.43 8.73
N GLU A 64 -5.44 -4.89 8.96
CA GLU A 64 -4.67 -5.20 10.18
C GLU A 64 -5.41 -4.72 11.43
N GLN A 65 -6.03 -3.54 11.40
CA GLN A 65 -6.86 -3.07 12.52
C GLN A 65 -8.06 -4.01 12.77
N GLN A 66 -8.79 -4.40 11.72
CA GLN A 66 -9.90 -5.34 11.82
C GLN A 66 -9.46 -6.70 12.38
N LYS A 67 -8.30 -7.20 11.97
CA LYS A 67 -7.73 -8.45 12.45
C LYS A 67 -7.47 -8.39 13.96
N VAL A 68 -6.85 -7.33 14.45
CA VAL A 68 -6.60 -7.13 15.89
C VAL A 68 -7.91 -7.14 16.69
N PHE A 69 -8.95 -6.44 16.21
CA PHE A 69 -10.27 -6.44 16.87
C PHE A 69 -10.96 -7.81 16.82
N SER A 70 -10.83 -8.54 15.72
CA SER A 70 -11.37 -9.90 15.57
C SER A 70 -10.69 -10.89 16.51
N GLU A 71 -9.37 -10.83 16.63
CA GLU A 71 -8.59 -11.62 17.58
C GLU A 71 -8.97 -11.29 19.02
N LEU A 72 -9.10 -10.01 19.37
CA LEU A 72 -9.56 -9.58 20.69
C LEU A 72 -10.95 -10.15 21.01
N ARG A 73 -11.90 -10.07 20.07
CA ARG A 73 -13.26 -10.62 20.25
C ARG A 73 -13.21 -12.11 20.54
N ARG A 74 -12.48 -12.87 19.71
CA ARG A 74 -12.32 -14.32 19.88
C ARG A 74 -11.69 -14.66 21.23
N ASN A 75 -10.70 -13.89 21.67
CA ASN A 75 -10.06 -14.10 22.97
C ASN A 75 -11.03 -13.85 24.13
N ILE A 76 -11.82 -12.77 24.08
CA ILE A 76 -12.85 -12.48 25.09
C ILE A 76 -13.93 -13.58 25.12
N GLU A 77 -14.43 -14.01 23.96
CA GLU A 77 -15.41 -15.10 23.86
C GLU A 77 -14.86 -16.42 24.43
N ASN A 78 -13.57 -16.70 24.22
CA ASN A 78 -12.91 -17.87 24.79
C ASN A 78 -12.77 -17.75 26.32
N LEU A 79 -12.51 -16.55 26.85
CA LEU A 79 -12.45 -16.33 28.29
C LEU A 79 -13.83 -16.50 28.95
N GLU A 80 -14.89 -15.96 28.33
CA GLU A 80 -16.27 -16.15 28.82
C GLU A 80 -16.68 -17.63 28.81
N LYS A 81 -16.48 -18.33 27.67
CA LYS A 81 -16.88 -19.74 27.52
C LYS A 81 -16.20 -20.67 28.50
N ASN A 82 -14.93 -20.44 28.80
CA ASN A 82 -14.18 -21.29 29.71
C ASN A 82 -14.37 -20.91 31.19
N SER A 83 -15.08 -19.81 31.49
CA SER A 83 -15.39 -19.33 32.85
C SER A 83 -14.17 -19.38 33.79
N VAL A 84 -13.00 -19.07 33.24
CA VAL A 84 -11.72 -19.30 33.93
C VAL A 84 -11.51 -18.20 34.95
N THR A 85 -11.66 -18.49 36.23
CA THR A 85 -11.43 -17.51 37.30
C THR A 85 -9.97 -17.05 37.37
N GLY A 86 -9.01 -17.86 36.91
CA GLY A 86 -7.61 -17.48 36.81
C GLY A 86 -6.90 -18.07 35.59
N LEU A 87 -6.23 -17.23 34.80
CA LEU A 87 -5.59 -17.62 33.54
C LEU A 87 -4.08 -17.69 33.69
N ARG A 88 -3.50 -18.86 33.45
CA ARG A 88 -2.05 -19.01 33.28
C ARG A 88 -1.71 -18.93 31.80
N THR A 89 -0.96 -17.91 31.41
CA THR A 89 -0.61 -17.65 30.01
C THR A 89 0.89 -17.45 29.84
N LEU A 90 1.40 -17.76 28.65
CA LEU A 90 2.78 -17.55 28.28
C LEU A 90 2.86 -16.27 27.44
N VAL A 91 3.42 -15.21 28.01
CA VAL A 91 3.54 -13.90 27.39
C VAL A 91 4.90 -13.77 26.72
N ASN A 92 4.91 -13.42 25.44
CA ASN A 92 6.15 -13.13 24.71
C ASN A 92 6.64 -11.71 25.05
N LEU A 93 7.89 -11.60 25.50
CA LEU A 93 8.54 -10.33 25.85
C LEU A 93 9.44 -9.79 24.73
N GLY A 94 9.62 -10.54 23.65
CA GLY A 94 10.51 -10.26 22.52
C GLY A 94 11.62 -11.30 22.37
N SER A 95 12.23 -11.38 21.17
CA SER A 95 13.40 -12.24 20.88
C SER A 95 13.25 -13.70 21.32
N GLU A 96 12.07 -14.30 21.08
CA GLU A 96 11.72 -15.66 21.51
C GLU A 96 11.74 -15.91 23.04
N VAL A 97 11.86 -14.85 23.84
CA VAL A 97 11.79 -14.93 25.30
C VAL A 97 10.34 -14.88 25.73
N HIS A 98 9.94 -15.92 26.48
CA HIS A 98 8.57 -16.11 26.92
C HIS A 98 8.52 -16.18 28.45
N LEU A 99 7.66 -15.36 29.07
CA LEU A 99 7.43 -15.34 30.51
C LEU A 99 6.08 -15.97 30.83
N GLN A 100 6.05 -16.81 31.87
CA GLN A 100 4.81 -17.33 32.37
C GLN A 100 4.14 -16.32 33.31
N ALA A 101 2.94 -15.88 32.95
CA ALA A 101 2.12 -14.98 33.74
C ALA A 101 0.90 -15.71 34.29
N GLU A 102 0.50 -15.34 35.50
CA GLU A 102 -0.74 -15.79 36.12
C GLU A 102 -1.64 -14.57 36.32
N VAL A 103 -2.84 -14.65 35.76
CA VAL A 103 -3.86 -13.60 35.85
C VAL A 103 -4.90 -14.08 36.87
N PRO A 104 -5.01 -13.43 38.04
CA PRO A 104 -5.86 -13.90 39.14
C PRO A 104 -7.36 -13.59 38.96
N ASP A 105 -7.72 -12.65 38.07
CA ASP A 105 -9.10 -12.35 37.70
C ASP A 105 -9.16 -12.00 36.21
N THR A 106 -10.00 -12.72 35.46
CA THR A 106 -10.20 -12.53 34.02
C THR A 106 -11.50 -11.81 33.68
N GLN A 107 -12.33 -11.47 34.68
CA GLN A 107 -13.65 -10.86 34.47
C GLN A 107 -13.57 -9.42 33.93
N ARG A 108 -12.40 -8.80 34.07
CA ARG A 108 -12.17 -7.40 33.69
C ARG A 108 -10.93 -7.28 32.82
N ILE A 109 -11.03 -6.45 31.80
CA ILE A 109 -9.91 -6.10 30.93
C ILE A 109 -9.73 -4.59 30.90
N ILE A 110 -8.52 -4.14 30.61
CA ILE A 110 -8.21 -2.71 30.45
C ILE A 110 -8.11 -2.43 28.96
N VAL A 111 -8.96 -1.52 28.47
CA VAL A 111 -9.00 -1.12 27.06
C VAL A 111 -8.57 0.34 26.94
N GLY A 112 -7.68 0.62 25.99
CA GLY A 112 -7.32 2.00 25.64
C GLY A 112 -8.42 2.66 24.82
N ILE A 113 -9.03 3.73 25.33
CA ILE A 113 -10.07 4.50 24.64
C ILE A 113 -9.45 5.56 23.70
N GLY A 114 -8.13 5.78 23.82
CA GLY A 114 -7.37 6.73 23.02
C GLY A 114 -6.89 7.90 23.87
N LEU A 115 -6.05 8.77 23.27
CA LEU A 115 -5.45 9.94 23.93
C LEU A 115 -4.66 9.59 25.21
N GLY A 116 -4.15 8.37 25.32
CA GLY A 116 -3.42 7.89 26.51
C GLY A 116 -4.32 7.47 27.68
N PHE A 117 -5.64 7.44 27.50
CA PHE A 117 -6.57 6.98 28.52
C PHE A 117 -6.90 5.49 28.37
N HIS A 118 -6.96 4.84 29.52
CA HIS A 118 -7.32 3.44 29.65
C HIS A 118 -8.48 3.31 30.63
N MET A 119 -9.49 2.50 30.28
CA MET A 119 -10.65 2.23 31.12
C MET A 119 -10.78 0.74 31.34
N GLN A 120 -11.20 0.38 32.55
CA GLN A 120 -11.51 -1.00 32.89
C GLN A 120 -12.93 -1.34 32.42
N PHE A 121 -13.05 -2.38 31.63
CA PHE A 121 -14.30 -2.92 31.11
C PHE A 121 -14.55 -4.33 31.65
N THR A 122 -15.81 -4.68 31.83
CA THR A 122 -16.22 -6.09 31.94
C THR A 122 -16.17 -6.78 30.58
N LEU A 123 -16.08 -8.11 30.55
CA LEU A 123 -16.02 -8.87 29.28
C LEU A 123 -17.19 -8.56 28.35
N SER A 124 -18.40 -8.43 28.88
CA SER A 124 -19.60 -8.13 28.09
C SER A 124 -19.61 -6.69 27.56
N GLU A 125 -19.15 -5.71 28.35
CA GLU A 125 -18.99 -4.33 27.86
C GLU A 125 -17.90 -4.24 26.78
N ALA A 126 -16.81 -4.99 26.93
CA ALA A 126 -15.75 -5.06 25.93
C ALA A 126 -16.24 -5.67 24.60
N LEU A 127 -17.10 -6.69 24.63
CA LEU A 127 -17.71 -7.24 23.41
C LEU A 127 -18.59 -6.20 22.69
N ASN A 128 -19.36 -5.42 23.44
CA ASN A 128 -20.15 -4.33 22.88
C ASN A 128 -19.25 -3.25 22.27
N PHE A 129 -18.16 -2.89 22.95
CA PHE A 129 -17.19 -1.93 22.44
C PHE A 129 -16.55 -2.40 21.12
N VAL A 130 -16.05 -3.64 21.07
CA VAL A 130 -15.45 -4.21 19.85
C VAL A 130 -16.46 -4.25 18.69
N THR A 131 -17.72 -4.56 18.97
CA THR A 131 -18.78 -4.57 17.96
C THR A 131 -19.05 -3.16 17.40
N GLN A 132 -19.12 -2.16 18.26
CA GLN A 132 -19.31 -0.77 17.84
C GLN A 132 -18.11 -0.23 17.05
N GLU A 133 -16.88 -0.49 17.50
CA GLU A 133 -15.67 -0.06 16.80
C GLU A 133 -15.52 -0.77 15.44
N GLY A 134 -15.86 -2.06 15.36
CA GLY A 134 -15.86 -2.80 14.10
C GLY A 134 -16.82 -2.22 13.05
N ILE A 135 -18.00 -1.76 13.49
CA ILE A 135 -18.96 -1.05 12.61
C ILE A 135 -18.36 0.29 12.17
N LYS A 136 -17.80 1.08 13.08
CA LYS A 136 -17.17 2.38 12.75
C LYS A 136 -16.08 2.23 11.70
N ILE A 137 -15.17 1.27 11.89
CA ILE A 137 -14.05 1.02 10.94
C ILE A 137 -14.58 0.65 9.56
N SER A 138 -15.70 -0.10 9.48
CA SER A 138 -16.32 -0.49 8.22
C SER A 138 -17.06 0.67 7.52
N GLN A 139 -17.61 1.62 8.28
CA GLN A 139 -18.36 2.77 7.73
C GLN A 139 -17.44 3.90 7.23
N VAL A 140 -16.22 4.00 7.76
CA VAL A 140 -15.28 5.08 7.41
C VAL A 140 -14.68 4.90 6.00
N HIS A 141 -14.69 3.69 5.43
CA HIS A 141 -14.23 3.42 4.05
C HIS A 141 -15.29 2.65 3.24
N PRO A 142 -16.37 3.32 2.78
CA PRO A 142 -17.43 2.69 1.99
C PRO A 142 -17.04 2.42 0.52
N GLY A 143 -15.78 2.63 0.14
CA GLY A 143 -15.30 2.61 -1.24
C GLY A 143 -14.09 1.70 -1.49
N ILE A 144 -13.83 0.75 -0.60
CA ILE A 144 -13.04 -0.45 -0.91
C ILE A 144 -14.01 -1.57 -1.28
#